data_AF-A0A3M1Z9X8-F1
#
_entry.id   AF-A0A3M1Z9X8-F1
#
_cell.length_a   1.000
_cell.length_b   1.000
_cell.length_c   1.000
_cell.angle_alpha   90.00
_cell.angle_beta   90.00
_cell.angle_gamma   90.00
#
_symmetry.space_group_name_H-M   'P 1'
#
loop_
_entity.id
_entity.type
_entity.pdbx_description
1 polymer ?
#
loop_
_entity_poly.entity_id
_entity_poly.type
_entity_poly.pdbx_seq_one_letter_code
_entity_poly.pdbx_strand_id
1 'polypeptide(L)' 'KNIGPETEKMLNRVGIYTVGDLENVGVVEAWKRVCAIEPRATVVGLYALQGALLNIHWNELPRDMKEDLRARFEAD' A
#
# COMPACT_ATOMS: atom_id res chain seq x y z
N LYS A 1 7.66 -7.32 -7.83
CA LYS A 1 9.11 -6.99 -7.70
C LYS A 1 9.34 -5.51 -7.28
N ASN A 2 8.41 -4.89 -6.52
CA ASN A 2 8.28 -3.42 -6.50
C ASN A 2 8.18 -2.79 -5.09
N ILE A 3 8.30 -3.59 -4.03
CA ILE A 3 8.33 -3.06 -2.65
C ILE A 3 9.80 -2.92 -2.25
N GLY A 4 10.23 -1.69 -1.98
CA GLY A 4 11.58 -1.43 -1.48
C GLY A 4 11.75 -1.95 -0.05
N PRO A 5 13.00 -2.17 0.39
CA PRO A 5 13.29 -2.70 1.74
C PRO A 5 12.77 -1.81 2.87
N GLU A 6 12.58 -0.52 2.63
CA GLU A 6 11.96 0.39 3.62
C GLU A 6 10.46 0.13 3.76
N THR A 7 9.74 0.01 2.65
CA THR A 7 8.30 -0.29 2.65
C THR A 7 8.02 -1.66 3.27
N GLU A 8 8.86 -2.66 2.99
CA GLU A 8 8.77 -3.99 3.63
C GLU A 8 8.93 -3.90 5.15
N LYS A 9 9.92 -3.13 5.64
CA LYS A 9 10.10 -2.90 7.08
C LYS A 9 8.90 -2.22 7.71
N MET A 10 8.28 -1.25 7.02
CA MET A 10 7.07 -0.59 7.51
C MET A 10 5.89 -1.57 7.61
N LEU A 11 5.69 -2.41 6.60
CA LEU A 11 4.66 -3.46 6.60
C LEU A 11 4.86 -4.46 7.75
N ASN A 12 6.09 -4.92 7.95
CA ASN A 12 6.44 -5.83 9.04
C ASN A 12 6.15 -5.21 10.42
N ARG A 13 6.36 -3.90 10.59
CA ARG A 13 6.06 -3.18 11.84
C ARG A 13 4.56 -3.08 12.14
N VAL A 14 3.70 -3.21 11.12
CA VAL A 14 2.23 -3.21 11.27
C VAL A 14 1.63 -4.61 11.17
N GLY A 15 2.47 -5.65 11.24
CA GLY A 15 2.05 -7.05 11.28
C GLY A 15 1.74 -7.67 9.91
N ILE A 16 2.25 -7.09 8.82
CA ILE A 16 2.08 -7.62 7.46
C ILE A 16 3.43 -8.16 6.99
N TYR A 17 3.58 -9.49 6.95
CA TYR A 17 4.85 -10.15 6.65
C TYR A 17 4.87 -10.83 5.29
N THR A 18 3.68 -11.14 4.75
CA THR A 18 3.53 -11.87 3.50
C THR A 18 2.53 -11.18 2.58
N VAL A 19 2.59 -11.56 1.29
CA VAL A 19 1.57 -11.15 0.31
C VAL A 19 0.18 -11.60 0.75
N GLY A 20 0.05 -12.80 1.32
CA GLY A 20 -1.22 -13.31 1.83
C GLY A 20 -1.78 -12.45 2.98
N ASP A 21 -0.93 -11.95 3.88
CA ASP A 21 -1.36 -11.01 4.93
C ASP A 21 -1.89 -9.71 4.31
N LEU A 22 -1.19 -9.20 3.31
CA LEU A 22 -1.56 -7.98 2.59
C LEU A 22 -2.87 -8.15 1.82
N GLU A 23 -3.10 -9.29 1.18
CA GLU A 23 -4.35 -9.61 0.49
C GLU A 23 -5.53 -9.77 1.47
N ASN A 24 -5.30 -10.40 2.62
CA ASN A 24 -6.31 -10.57 3.66
C ASN A 24 -6.70 -9.25 4.34
N VAL A 25 -5.73 -8.38 4.64
CA VAL A 25 -5.97 -7.06 5.24
C VAL A 25 -6.48 -6.06 4.21
N GLY A 26 -5.99 -6.15 2.97
CA GLY A 26 -6.21 -5.19 1.91
C GLY A 26 -5.21 -4.03 1.94
N VAL A 27 -4.82 -3.55 0.75
CA VAL A 27 -3.78 -2.51 0.60
C VAL A 27 -4.11 -1.19 1.29
N VAL A 28 -5.39 -0.80 1.31
CA VAL A 28 -5.82 0.47 1.91
C VAL A 28 -5.64 0.42 3.42
N GLU A 29 -6.16 -0.62 4.06
CA GLU A 29 -6.06 -0.79 5.51
C GLU A 29 -4.61 -1.03 5.95
N ALA A 30 -3.87 -1.84 5.20
CA ALA A 30 -2.44 -2.04 5.40
C ALA A 30 -1.68 -0.70 5.42
N TRP A 31 -1.96 0.16 4.44
CA TRP A 31 -1.29 1.45 4.33
C TRP A 31 -1.76 2.45 5.39
N LYS A 32 -3.04 2.45 5.79
CA LYS A 32 -3.53 3.24 6.92
C LYS A 32 -2.75 2.93 8.21
N ARG A 33 -2.50 1.65 8.49
CA ARG A 33 -1.67 1.25 9.65
C ARG A 33 -0.24 1.74 9.53
N VAL A 34 0.34 1.72 8.33
CA VAL A 34 1.68 2.28 8.10
C VAL A 34 1.70 3.79 8.35
N CYS A 35 0.73 4.53 7.84
CA CYS A 35 0.60 5.97 8.09
C CYS A 35 0.44 6.31 9.58
N ALA A 36 -0.14 5.42 10.38
CA ALA A 36 -0.24 5.61 11.83
C ALA A 36 1.12 5.56 12.55
N ILE A 37 2.13 4.90 11.98
CA ILE A 37 3.47 4.74 12.58
C ILE A 37 4.58 5.48 11.83
N GLU A 38 4.34 5.90 10.59
CA GLU A 38 5.29 6.59 9.72
C GLU A 38 4.65 7.87 9.14
N PRO A 39 4.89 9.04 9.77
CA PRO A 39 4.33 10.31 9.32
C PRO A 39 4.75 10.73 7.91
N ARG A 40 5.84 10.16 7.37
CA ARG A 40 6.32 10.42 6.00
C ARG A 40 5.64 9.56 4.95
N ALA A 41 4.80 8.60 5.35
CA ALA A 41 4.09 7.74 4.41
C ALA A 41 3.06 8.57 3.62
N THR A 42 3.06 8.43 2.31
CA THR A 42 2.19 9.19 1.39
C THR A 42 1.27 8.26 0.62
N VAL A 43 0.25 8.82 -0.05
CA VAL A 43 -0.64 8.08 -0.95
C VAL A 43 0.10 7.41 -2.12
N VAL A 44 1.28 7.91 -2.51
CA VAL A 44 2.10 7.24 -3.53
C VAL A 44 2.56 5.87 -3.05
N GLY A 45 2.82 5.71 -1.75
CA GLY A 45 3.15 4.41 -1.19
C GLY A 45 1.98 3.42 -1.21
N LEU A 46 0.73 3.89 -1.07
CA LEU A 46 -0.46 3.06 -1.30
C LEU A 46 -0.50 2.53 -2.75
N TYR A 47 -0.23 3.40 -3.72
CA TYR A 47 -0.16 2.98 -5.13
C TYR A 47 1.01 2.03 -5.39
N ALA A 48 2.17 2.26 -4.77
CA ALA A 48 3.32 1.35 -4.84
C ALA A 48 2.97 -0.03 -4.30
N LEU A 49 2.21 -0.09 -3.21
CA LEU A 49 1.73 -1.32 -2.61
C LEU A 49 0.76 -2.07 -3.53
N GLN A 50 -0.21 -1.38 -4.12
CA GLN A 50 -1.12 -1.99 -5.11
C GLN A 50 -0.37 -2.46 -6.36
N GLY A 51 0.53 -1.63 -6.90
CA GLY A 51 1.35 -1.99 -8.05
C GLY A 51 2.21 -3.22 -7.78
N ALA A 52 2.71 -3.36 -6.56
CA ALA A 52 3.45 -4.56 -6.16
C ALA A 52 2.58 -5.83 -6.15
N LEU A 53 1.33 -5.77 -5.67
CA LEU A 53 0.39 -6.89 -5.76
C LEU A 53 0.08 -7.28 -7.20
N LEU A 54 -0.12 -6.29 -8.07
CA LEU A 54 -0.40 -6.52 -9.49
C LEU A 54 0.87 -6.80 -10.32
N ASN A 55 2.04 -6.80 -9.69
CA ASN A 55 3.35 -6.95 -10.31
C ASN A 55 3.61 -5.97 -11.48
N ILE A 56 3.15 -4.71 -11.34
CA ILE A 56 3.37 -3.60 -12.28
C ILE A 56 3.93 -2.37 -11.55
N HIS A 57 4.53 -1.42 -12.27
CA HIS A 57 4.94 -0.17 -11.66
C HIS A 57 3.71 0.64 -11.27
N TRP A 58 3.72 1.33 -10.12
CA TRP A 58 2.56 2.07 -9.62
C TRP A 58 2.05 3.14 -10.61
N ASN A 59 2.94 3.67 -11.44
CA ASN A 59 2.57 4.66 -12.44
C ASN A 59 1.69 4.04 -13.55
N GLU A 60 1.82 2.74 -13.81
CA GLU A 60 1.04 2.00 -14.80
C GLU A 60 -0.36 1.61 -14.29
N LEU A 61 -0.66 1.83 -13.00
CA LEU A 61 -2.00 1.61 -12.48
C LEU A 61 -3.02 2.49 -13.24
N PRO A 62 -4.18 1.92 -13.66
CA PRO A 62 -5.24 2.68 -14.27
C PRO A 62 -5.65 3.87 -13.40
N ARG A 63 -6.03 4.98 -14.04
CA ARG A 63 -6.42 6.20 -13.33
C ARG A 63 -7.59 5.94 -12.37
N ASP A 64 -8.63 5.25 -12.85
CA ASP A 64 -9.82 4.92 -12.06
C ASP A 64 -9.46 4.08 -10.82
N MET A 65 -8.48 3.19 -10.93
CA MET A 65 -8.00 2.40 -9.79
C MET A 65 -7.26 3.26 -8.77
N LYS A 66 -6.41 4.20 -9.22
CA LYS A 66 -5.76 5.16 -8.31
C LYS A 66 -6.79 6.03 -7.59
N GLU A 67 -7.83 6.46 -8.29
CA GLU A 67 -8.92 7.26 -7.74
C GLU A 67 -9.74 6.45 -6.71
N ASP A 68 -10.08 5.19 -6.99
CA ASP A 68 -10.73 4.30 -6.01
C ASP A 68 -9.89 4.09 -4.75
N LEU A 69 -8.61 3.74 -4.91
CA LEU A 69 -7.70 3.53 -3.79
C LEU A 69 -7.58 4.78 -2.93
N ARG A 70 -7.46 5.94 -3.56
CA ARG A 70 -7.38 7.22 -2.87
C ARG A 70 -8.66 7.52 -2.11
N ALA A 71 -9.83 7.38 -2.76
CA ALA A 71 -11.11 7.63 -2.13
C ALA A 71 -11.32 6.72 -0.91
N ARG A 72 -10.98 5.43 -1.00
CA ARG A 72 -11.05 4.48 0.11
C ARG A 72 -10.05 4.76 1.23
N PHE A 73 -8.91 5.34 0.89
CA PHE A 73 -7.88 5.74 1.86
C PHE A 73 -8.28 7.02 2.62
N GLU A 74 -8.91 7.97 1.93
CA GLU A 74 -9.41 9.23 2.49
C GLU A 74 -10.77 9.07 3.20
N ALA A 75 -11.50 7.98 2.94
CA ALA A 75 -12.72 7.65 3.68
C ALA A 75 -12.36 7.18 5.10
N ASP A 76 -12.95 7.80 6.12
CA ASP A 76 -12.82 7.45 7.55
C ASP A 76 -13.23 5.99 7.82
#